data_AF-A0A2A2HFF3-F1
#
_entry.id   AF-A0A2A2HFF3-F1
#
_cell.length_a   1.000
_cell.length_b   1.000
_cell.length_c   1.000
_cell.angle_alpha   90.00
_cell.angle_beta   90.00
_cell.angle_gamma   90.00
#
_symmetry.space_group_name_H-M   'P 1'
#
loop_
_entity.id
_entity.type
_entity.pdbx_description
1 polymer ?
#
loop_
_entity_poly.entity_id
_entity_poly.type
_entity_poly.pdbx_seq_one_letter_code
_entity_poly.pdbx_strand_id
1 'polypeptide(L)'
;MTITTLIVIITITPQLLKSYIITFLILEFITTFIYIMKHKLLDVILTKNYTINNLSEGMLLAQPLINTQHKYTFNNNYESGNIVLKNNIYGLEEKDITLLKKLEDENYITHVPIKKTICFAPFIQVGVILTILFGNIITTIIGAIL
;
A
#
# COMPACT_ATOMS: atom_id res chain seq x y z
N MET A 1 -13.22 48.42 28.91
CA MET A 1 -13.36 46.95 29.06
C MET A 1 -14.08 46.28 27.89
N THR A 2 -15.08 46.92 27.27
CA THR A 2 -15.89 46.33 26.18
C THR A 2 -15.15 46.13 24.85
N ILE A 3 -14.22 47.04 24.50
CA ILE A 3 -13.45 46.94 23.25
C ILE A 3 -12.37 45.86 23.36
N THR A 4 -11.72 45.75 24.53
CA THR A 4 -10.70 44.73 24.78
C THR A 4 -11.28 43.32 24.78
N THR A 5 -12.46 43.11 25.37
CA THR A 5 -13.14 41.80 25.32
C THR A 5 -13.59 41.44 23.90
N LEU A 6 -14.05 42.40 23.10
CA LEU A 6 -14.41 42.18 21.70
C LEU A 6 -13.21 41.75 20.84
N ILE A 7 -12.05 42.41 21.00
CA ILE A 7 -10.81 42.06 20.29
C ILE A 7 -10.36 40.64 20.64
N VAL A 8 -10.42 40.27 21.92
CA VAL A 8 -10.07 38.92 22.40
C VAL A 8 -10.98 37.85 21.80
N ILE A 9 -12.30 38.10 21.72
CA ILE A 9 -13.23 37.15 21.08
C ILE A 9 -12.90 37.01 19.58
N ILE A 10 -12.72 38.12 18.86
CA ILE A 10 -12.41 38.11 17.42
C ILE A 10 -11.09 37.39 17.11
N THR A 11 -10.11 37.42 18.02
CA THR A 11 -8.82 36.74 17.82
C THR A 11 -8.85 35.27 18.23
N ILE A 12 -9.58 34.91 19.28
CA ILE A 12 -9.65 33.53 19.77
C ILE A 12 -10.51 32.64 18.86
N THR A 13 -11.64 33.12 18.35
CA THR A 13 -12.58 32.29 17.57
C THR A 13 -11.94 31.70 16.29
N PRO A 14 -11.21 32.46 15.46
CA PRO A 14 -10.52 31.91 14.29
C PRO A 14 -9.43 30.90 14.66
N GLN A 15 -8.74 31.11 15.79
CA GLN A 15 -7.67 30.23 16.25
C GLN A 15 -8.20 28.89 16.76
N LEU A 16 -9.32 28.91 17.51
CA LEU A 16 -10.03 27.69 17.90
C LEU A 16 -10.56 26.94 16.67
N LEU A 17 -11.21 27.64 15.73
CA LEU A 17 -11.73 27.04 14.50
C LEU A 17 -10.61 26.37 13.69
N LYS A 18 -9.47 27.04 13.53
CA LYS A 18 -8.28 26.47 12.87
C LYS A 18 -7.80 25.20 13.57
N SER A 19 -7.73 25.20 14.91
CA SER A 19 -7.35 24.01 15.67
C SER A 19 -8.32 22.85 15.45
N TYR A 20 -9.63 23.10 15.47
CA TYR A 20 -10.63 22.06 15.22
C TYR A 20 -10.52 21.47 13.82
N ILE A 21 -10.32 22.30 12.79
CA ILE A 21 -10.16 21.84 11.41
C ILE A 21 -8.91 20.97 11.29
N ILE A 22 -7.78 21.39 11.87
CA ILE A 22 -6.54 20.60 11.86
C ILE A 22 -6.75 19.25 12.55
N THR A 23 -7.34 19.24 13.74
CA THR A 23 -7.62 18.00 14.49
C THR A 23 -8.56 17.08 13.71
N PHE A 24 -9.60 17.62 13.08
CA PHE A 24 -10.53 16.86 12.24
C PHE A 24 -9.82 16.23 11.04
N LEU A 25 -8.98 16.99 10.33
CA LEU A 25 -8.19 16.47 9.20
C LEU A 25 -7.24 15.35 9.62
N ILE A 26 -6.58 15.48 10.78
CA ILE A 26 -5.71 14.43 11.32
C ILE A 26 -6.52 13.18 11.64
N LEU A 27 -7.67 13.32 12.29
CA LEU A 27 -8.54 12.20 12.66
C LEU A 27 -9.07 11.46 11.42
N GLU A 28 -9.53 12.20 10.42
CA GLU A 28 -9.98 11.67 9.12
C GLU A 28 -8.85 10.90 8.42
N PHE A 29 -7.64 11.48 8.38
CA PHE A 29 -6.48 10.83 7.80
C PHE A 29 -6.15 9.51 8.52
N ILE A 30 -6.10 9.50 9.85
CA ILE A 30 -5.81 8.30 10.65
C ILE A 30 -6.88 7.23 10.42
N THR A 31 -8.16 7.61 10.46
CA THR A 31 -9.28 6.67 10.31
C THR A 31 -9.26 6.05 8.91
N THR A 32 -9.06 6.86 7.88
CA THR A 32 -8.93 6.40 6.49
C THR A 32 -7.72 5.47 6.32
N PHE A 33 -6.58 5.83 6.90
CA PHE A 33 -5.37 5.01 6.84
C PHE A 33 -5.57 3.64 7.50
N ILE A 34 -6.15 3.61 8.71
CA ILE A 34 -6.48 2.36 9.42
C ILE A 34 -7.44 1.51 8.57
N TYR A 35 -8.45 2.13 7.97
CA TYR A 35 -9.41 1.44 7.10
C TYR A 35 -8.72 0.79 5.90
N ILE A 36 -7.86 1.52 5.19
CA ILE A 36 -7.08 1.02 4.05
C ILE A 36 -6.22 -0.19 4.45
N MET A 37 -5.53 -0.10 5.59
CA MET A 37 -4.67 -1.17 6.10
C MET A 37 -5.46 -2.40 6.52
N LYS A 38 -6.57 -2.21 7.26
CA LYS A 38 -7.43 -3.30 7.76
C LYS A 38 -8.03 -4.11 6.62
N HIS A 39 -8.48 -3.44 5.56
CA HIS A 39 -9.12 -4.08 4.41
C HIS A 39 -8.14 -4.51 3.32
N LYS A 40 -6.82 -4.35 3.53
CA LYS A 40 -5.76 -4.69 2.56
C LYS A 40 -6.04 -4.12 1.16
N LEU A 41 -6.63 -2.93 1.08
CA LEU A 41 -7.04 -2.33 -0.19
C LEU A 41 -5.85 -2.10 -1.12
N LEU A 42 -4.67 -1.86 -0.54
CA LEU A 42 -3.42 -1.77 -1.31
C LEU A 42 -3.11 -3.06 -2.05
N ASP A 43 -3.31 -4.24 -1.46
CA ASP A 43 -3.04 -5.50 -2.15
C ASP A 43 -3.98 -5.69 -3.34
N VAL A 44 -5.25 -5.26 -3.21
CA VAL A 44 -6.24 -5.34 -4.30
C VAL A 44 -5.86 -4.38 -5.43
N ILE A 45 -5.58 -3.12 -5.10
CA ILE A 45 -5.27 -2.06 -6.10
C ILE A 45 -3.93 -2.35 -6.81
N LEU A 46 -2.97 -2.89 -6.06
CA LEU A 46 -1.66 -3.24 -6.59
C LEU A 46 -1.64 -4.61 -7.27
N THR A 47 -2.73 -5.36 -7.33
CA THR A 47 -2.77 -6.61 -8.09
C THR A 47 -3.40 -6.38 -9.46
N LYS A 48 -2.76 -6.92 -10.51
CA LYS A 48 -3.31 -6.91 -11.86
C LYS A 48 -3.17 -8.30 -12.48
N ASN A 49 -4.22 -8.73 -13.15
CA ASN A 49 -4.22 -9.98 -13.90
C ASN A 49 -3.54 -9.75 -15.26
N TYR A 50 -2.51 -10.55 -15.54
CA TYR A 50 -1.82 -10.58 -16.82
C TYR A 50 -2.12 -11.90 -17.53
N THR A 51 -2.22 -11.85 -18.85
CA THR A 51 -2.16 -13.05 -19.70
C THR A 51 -0.75 -13.61 -19.67
N ILE A 52 -0.60 -14.92 -19.82
CA ILE A 52 0.68 -15.61 -19.63
C ILE A 52 1.71 -15.18 -20.69
N ASN A 53 1.25 -14.85 -21.90
CA ASN A 53 2.07 -14.27 -22.97
C ASN A 53 2.72 -12.92 -22.62
N ASN A 54 2.17 -12.19 -21.65
CA ASN A 54 2.68 -10.89 -21.21
C ASN A 54 3.52 -10.98 -19.94
N LEU A 55 3.82 -12.19 -19.46
CA LEU A 55 4.69 -12.38 -18.30
C LEU A 55 6.16 -12.20 -18.70
N SER A 56 6.89 -11.48 -17.85
CA SER A 56 8.34 -11.34 -17.96
C SER A 56 9.00 -11.81 -16.67
N GLU A 57 10.28 -12.17 -16.77
CA GLU A 57 11.10 -12.50 -15.62
C GLU A 57 11.12 -11.34 -14.61
N GLY A 58 11.16 -11.67 -13.32
CA GLY A 58 11.16 -10.71 -12.22
C GLY A 58 9.79 -10.13 -11.86
N MET A 59 8.72 -10.46 -12.59
CA MET A 59 7.36 -10.10 -12.18
C MET A 59 6.98 -10.81 -10.88
N LEU A 60 6.39 -10.07 -9.93
CA LEU A 60 6.02 -10.61 -8.63
C LEU A 60 4.62 -11.23 -8.67
N LEU A 61 4.49 -12.50 -8.32
CA LEU A 61 3.18 -13.11 -8.08
C LEU A 61 2.49 -12.45 -6.90
N ALA A 62 1.23 -12.03 -7.10
CA ALA A 62 0.42 -11.51 -6.00
C ALA A 62 -0.01 -12.62 -5.03
N GLN A 63 -0.22 -13.84 -5.56
CA GLN A 63 -0.69 -15.00 -4.82
C GLN A 63 0.03 -16.26 -5.33
N PRO A 64 0.29 -17.26 -4.48
CA PRO A 64 0.90 -18.52 -4.91
C PRO A 64 -0.11 -19.35 -5.72
N LEU A 65 0.42 -20.21 -6.58
CA LEU A 65 -0.34 -21.19 -7.34
C LEU A 65 -0.45 -22.48 -6.52
N ILE A 66 -1.69 -22.89 -6.22
CA ILE A 66 -2.00 -24.08 -5.44
C ILE A 66 -2.72 -25.09 -6.33
N ASN A 67 -2.34 -26.36 -6.25
CA ASN A 67 -3.06 -27.48 -6.84
C ASN A 67 -3.87 -28.19 -5.76
N THR A 68 -5.19 -28.19 -5.94
CA THR A 68 -6.14 -28.95 -5.13
C THR A 68 -6.88 -29.92 -6.04
N GLN A 69 -6.60 -31.22 -5.92
CA GLN A 69 -7.29 -32.28 -6.67
C GLN A 69 -7.33 -32.02 -8.19
N HIS A 70 -6.18 -31.70 -8.80
CA HIS A 70 -6.03 -31.36 -10.23
C HIS A 70 -6.65 -30.03 -10.66
N LYS A 71 -7.07 -29.19 -9.72
CA LYS A 71 -7.50 -27.82 -9.99
C LYS A 71 -6.43 -26.84 -9.52
N TYR A 72 -5.91 -26.05 -10.45
CA TYR A 72 -4.91 -25.03 -10.18
C TYR A 72 -5.60 -23.70 -9.91
N THR A 73 -5.32 -23.10 -8.75
CA THR A 73 -5.91 -21.81 -8.36
C THR A 73 -4.87 -20.92 -7.67
N PHE A 74 -4.97 -19.61 -7.91
CA PHE A 74 -4.18 -18.61 -7.20
C PHE A 74 -4.90 -18.27 -5.89
N ASN A 75 -4.31 -18.62 -4.75
CA ASN A 75 -4.93 -18.42 -3.45
C ASN A 75 -3.86 -18.29 -2.35
N ASN A 76 -4.08 -17.40 -1.38
CA ASN A 76 -3.20 -17.25 -0.22
C ASN A 76 -3.46 -18.29 0.89
N ASN A 77 -4.50 -19.11 0.76
CA ASN A 77 -4.85 -20.13 1.77
C ASN A 77 -4.11 -21.44 1.52
N TYR A 78 -2.94 -21.56 2.13
CA TYR A 78 -2.02 -22.70 2.04
C TYR A 78 -2.59 -24.04 2.56
N GLU A 79 -3.69 -24.02 3.31
CA GLU A 79 -4.25 -25.23 3.94
C GLU A 79 -5.02 -26.14 2.97
N SER A 80 -5.25 -25.69 1.74
CA SER A 80 -6.19 -26.34 0.82
C SER A 80 -5.56 -27.17 -0.30
N GLY A 81 -4.23 -27.26 -0.40
CA GLY A 81 -3.59 -28.05 -1.46
C GLY A 81 -2.06 -27.98 -1.49
N ASN A 82 -1.48 -28.59 -2.52
CA ASN A 82 -0.04 -28.58 -2.74
C ASN A 82 0.38 -27.30 -3.45
N ILE A 83 1.36 -26.58 -2.90
CA ILE A 83 1.89 -25.37 -3.50
C ILE A 83 2.75 -25.75 -4.72
N VAL A 84 2.33 -25.33 -5.90
CA VAL A 84 3.05 -25.54 -7.17
C VAL A 84 4.04 -24.40 -7.40
N LEU A 85 3.61 -23.17 -7.11
CA LEU A 85 4.40 -21.96 -7.32
C LEU A 85 4.25 -21.02 -6.13
N LYS A 86 5.35 -20.61 -5.51
CA LYS A 86 5.35 -19.69 -4.35
C LYS A 86 5.44 -18.23 -4.81
N ASN A 87 4.94 -17.32 -3.98
CA ASN A 87 5.11 -15.88 -4.20
C ASN A 87 6.50 -15.42 -3.71
N ASN A 88 7.53 -15.62 -4.54
CA ASN A 88 8.89 -15.20 -4.19
C ASN A 88 9.09 -13.68 -4.35
N ILE A 89 9.89 -13.08 -3.46
CA ILE A 89 10.25 -11.65 -3.50
C ILE A 89 11.14 -11.33 -4.71
N TYR A 90 11.86 -12.32 -5.23
CA TYR A 90 12.71 -12.18 -6.41
C TYR A 90 11.91 -12.17 -7.73
N GLY A 91 10.62 -12.53 -7.68
CA GLY A 91 9.75 -12.64 -8.85
C GLY A 91 9.83 -13.98 -9.55
N LEU A 92 9.15 -14.05 -10.69
CA LEU A 92 9.09 -15.21 -11.57
C LEU A 92 10.43 -15.42 -12.27
N GLU A 93 10.94 -16.65 -12.20
CA GLU A 93 12.05 -17.10 -13.03
C GLU A 93 11.55 -17.63 -14.39
N GLU A 94 12.44 -17.77 -15.37
CA GLU A 94 12.09 -18.32 -16.70
C GLU A 94 11.46 -19.73 -16.61
N LYS A 95 11.94 -20.56 -15.69
CA LYS A 95 11.39 -21.90 -15.42
C LYS A 95 9.94 -21.85 -14.93
N ASP A 96 9.60 -20.83 -14.14
CA ASP A 96 8.26 -20.63 -13.58
C ASP A 96 7.30 -20.19 -14.68
N ILE A 97 7.75 -19.27 -15.55
CA ILE A 97 6.98 -18.82 -16.71
C ILE A 97 6.72 -19.99 -17.67
N THR A 98 7.72 -20.85 -17.89
CA THR A 98 7.58 -22.04 -18.72
C THR A 98 6.56 -23.03 -18.14
N LEU A 99 6.55 -23.21 -16.81
CA LEU A 99 5.54 -24.02 -16.13
C LEU A 99 4.14 -23.42 -16.29
N LEU A 100 3.99 -22.11 -16.13
CA LEU A 100 2.71 -21.42 -16.30
C LEU A 100 2.19 -21.55 -17.74
N LYS A 101 3.07 -21.46 -18.75
CA LYS A 101 2.71 -21.70 -20.16
C LYS A 101 2.18 -23.11 -20.40
N LYS A 102 2.83 -24.14 -19.84
CA LYS A 102 2.33 -25.52 -19.94
C LYS A 102 0.94 -25.67 -19.34
N LEU A 103 0.69 -25.05 -18.20
CA LEU A 103 -0.63 -25.07 -17.56
C LEU A 103 -1.69 -24.28 -18.35
N GLU A 104 -1.28 -23.27 -19.13
CA GLU A 104 -2.16 -22.58 -20.08
C GLU A 104 -2.53 -23.48 -21.26
N ASP A 105 -1.54 -24.15 -21.85
CA ASP A 105 -1.73 -25.08 -22.97
C ASP A 105 -2.69 -26.23 -22.59
N GLU A 106 -2.62 -26.68 -21.34
CA GLU A 106 -3.51 -27.68 -20.76
C GLU A 106 -4.88 -27.11 -20.30
N ASN A 107 -5.14 -25.82 -20.53
CA ASN A 107 -6.36 -25.07 -20.15
C ASN A 107 -6.66 -25.04 -18.64
N TYR A 108 -5.65 -25.19 -17.79
CA TYR A 108 -5.83 -25.09 -16.33
C TYR A 108 -5.90 -23.65 -15.84
N ILE A 109 -5.17 -22.74 -16.49
CA ILE A 109 -5.08 -21.32 -16.12
C ILE A 109 -5.10 -20.43 -17.36
N THR A 110 -5.60 -19.21 -17.21
CA THR A 110 -5.64 -18.21 -18.31
C THR A 110 -5.00 -16.89 -17.93
N HIS A 111 -5.06 -16.54 -16.64
CA HIS A 111 -4.57 -15.28 -16.12
C HIS A 111 -3.77 -15.52 -14.85
N VAL A 112 -2.72 -14.73 -14.69
CA VAL A 112 -1.84 -14.79 -13.53
C VAL A 112 -1.91 -13.46 -12.78
N PRO A 113 -2.24 -13.46 -11.48
CA PRO A 113 -2.29 -12.25 -10.68
C PRO A 113 -0.87 -11.81 -10.31
N ILE A 114 -0.46 -10.67 -10.86
CA ILE A 114 0.87 -10.07 -10.63
C ILE A 114 0.72 -8.82 -9.76
N LYS A 115 1.59 -8.71 -8.76
CA LYS A 115 1.70 -7.54 -7.90
C LYS A 115 2.50 -6.45 -8.63
N LYS A 116 1.83 -5.33 -8.88
CA LYS A 116 2.45 -4.10 -9.36
C LYS A 116 3.31 -3.52 -8.25
N THR A 117 4.55 -3.21 -8.62
CA THR A 117 5.39 -2.33 -7.82
C THR A 117 4.91 -0.90 -8.00
N ILE A 118 4.72 -0.21 -6.88
CA ILE A 118 4.60 1.24 -6.87
C ILE A 118 5.98 1.84 -7.07
N CYS A 119 6.09 2.86 -7.92
CA CYS A 119 7.31 3.65 -8.02
C CYS A 119 7.61 4.21 -6.63
N PHE A 120 8.74 3.84 -6.04
CA PHE A 120 9.14 4.26 -4.70
C PHE A 120 9.63 5.72 -4.67
N ALA A 121 10.14 6.22 -5.79
CA ALA A 121 10.75 7.55 -5.89
C ALA A 121 9.85 8.73 -5.46
N PRO A 122 8.55 8.80 -5.83
CA PRO A 122 7.66 9.85 -5.34
C PRO A 122 7.54 9.89 -3.82
N PHE A 123 7.55 8.73 -3.15
CA PHE A 123 7.43 8.66 -1.69
C PHE A 123 8.70 9.17 -0.99
N ILE A 124 9.89 8.83 -1.52
CA ILE A 124 11.15 9.39 -1.03
C ILE A 124 11.15 10.91 -1.18
N GLN A 125 10.71 11.42 -2.34
CA GLN A 125 10.66 12.87 -2.60
C GLN A 125 9.74 13.60 -1.60
N VAL A 126 8.56 13.04 -1.31
CA VAL A 126 7.68 13.58 -0.27
C VAL A 126 8.36 13.60 1.10
N GLY A 127 9.06 12.51 1.46
CA GLY A 127 9.84 12.44 2.69
C GLY A 127 10.90 13.55 2.77
N VAL A 128 11.67 13.76 1.71
CA VAL A 128 12.69 14.83 1.64
C VAL A 128 12.05 16.22 1.79
N ILE A 129 10.94 16.49 1.09
CA ILE A 129 10.21 17.76 1.22
C ILE A 129 9.74 17.96 2.66
N LEU A 130 9.17 16.94 3.30
CA LEU A 130 8.76 17.00 4.71
C LEU A 130 9.94 17.26 5.65
N THR A 131 11.08 16.60 5.43
CA THR A 131 12.30 16.83 6.22
C THR A 131 12.82 18.26 6.06
N ILE A 132 12.78 18.84 4.85
CA ILE A 132 13.20 20.24 4.64
C ILE A 132 12.24 21.22 5.32
N LEU A 133 10.92 20.98 5.23
CA LEU A 133 9.90 21.87 5.79
C LEU A 133 9.80 21.79 7.32
N PHE A 134 9.95 20.60 7.90
CA PHE A 134 9.67 20.34 9.32
C PHE A 134 10.88 19.82 10.10
N GLY A 135 12.04 19.60 9.47
CA GLY A 135 13.22 19.03 10.11
C GLY A 135 13.68 19.81 11.34
N ASN A 136 13.58 21.14 11.28
CA ASN A 136 13.89 22.01 12.42
C ASN A 136 12.89 21.85 13.58
N ILE A 137 11.63 21.49 13.33
CA ILE A 137 10.63 21.32 14.39
C ILE A 137 10.94 20.06 15.20
N ILE A 138 11.38 18.98 14.54
CA ILE A 138 11.75 17.73 15.22
C ILE A 138 12.99 17.94 16.10
N THR A 139 14.03 18.61 15.60
CA THR A 139 15.22 18.94 16.42
C THR A 139 14.89 19.88 17.56
N THR A 140 13.97 20.84 17.36
CA THR A 140 13.54 21.78 18.40
C THR A 140 12.70 21.08 19.48
N ILE A 141 11.84 20.12 19.12
CA ILE A 141 11.06 19.33 20.10
C ILE A 141 11.97 18.40 20.90
N ILE A 142 12.93 17.71 20.25
CA ILE A 142 13.88 16.84 20.94
C ILE A 142 14.79 17.65 21.88
N GLY A 143 15.29 18.80 21.43
CA GLY A 143 16.10 19.71 22.25
C GLY A 143 15.32 20.46 23.33
N ALA A 144 13.98 20.43 23.32
CA ALA A 144 13.14 20.97 24.39
C ALA A 144 12.73 19.91 25.43
N ILE A 145 12.90 18.62 25.12
CA ILE A 145 12.60 17.50 26.02
C ILE A 145 13.87 16.99 26.73
N LEU A 146 15.05 17.17 26.13
CA LEU A 146 16.38 16.92 26.72
C LEU A 146 16.90 18.15 27.48
#